data_AF-A0A1M2V4Q4-F1
#
_entry.id   AF-A0A1M2V4Q4-F1
#
_cell.length_a   1.000
_cell.length_b   1.000
_cell.length_c   1.000
_cell.angle_alpha   90.00
_cell.angle_beta   90.00
_cell.angle_gamma   90.00
#
_symmetry.space_group_name_H-M   'P 1'
#
loop_
_entity.id
_entity.type
_entity.pdbx_description
1 polymer ?
#
loop_
_entity_poly.entity_id
_entity_poly.type
_entity_poly.pdbx_seq_one_letter_code
_entity_poly.pdbx_strand_id
1 'polypeptide(L)'
;MKRCKMKSESVEDMPKIATARVFGPGKSTRIPRIASTTYADLYEVVITAEANDYPPPALVAADGFYHSNEIFKKVEHGWVYRSRAGNWMKVLGGFVDTKSIEENSRRTCEGLVHYAVVIGSGSTAPVLIVKSTESALDVLAQTALAHTIIAEQAIGPPTQWLELL
;
A
#
# COMPACT_ATOMS: atom_id res chain seq x y z
N MET A 1 -34.58 2.97 -7.94
CA MET A 1 -33.44 2.31 -7.26
C MET A 1 -32.87 1.21 -8.16
N LYS A 2 -31.67 1.40 -8.71
CA LYS A 2 -30.92 0.34 -9.40
C LYS A 2 -29.50 0.36 -8.86
N ARG A 3 -29.12 -0.67 -8.09
CA ARG A 3 -27.73 -0.92 -7.68
C ARG A 3 -27.01 -1.53 -8.88
N CYS A 4 -25.94 -0.90 -9.33
CA CYS A 4 -25.06 -1.49 -10.33
C CYS A 4 -24.06 -2.43 -9.63
N LYS A 5 -24.07 -3.71 -10.02
CA LYS A 5 -23.09 -4.72 -9.64
C LYS A 5 -21.81 -4.43 -10.45
N MET A 6 -20.69 -4.14 -9.79
CA MET A 6 -19.38 -4.24 -10.45
C MET A 6 -19.06 -5.71 -10.65
N LYS A 7 -19.14 -6.17 -11.91
CA LYS A 7 -18.50 -7.41 -12.36
C LYS A 7 -17.03 -7.10 -12.62
N SER A 8 -16.18 -8.04 -12.25
CA SER A 8 -14.76 -8.09 -12.54
C SER A 8 -14.55 -8.18 -14.05
N GLU A 9 -14.37 -7.05 -14.72
CA GLU A 9 -13.93 -6.97 -16.12
C GLU A 9 -12.80 -5.93 -16.24
N SER A 10 -11.81 -6.30 -17.03
CA SER A 10 -10.55 -5.63 -17.36
C SER A 10 -10.55 -4.10 -17.38
N VAL A 11 -9.61 -3.50 -16.63
CA VAL A 11 -9.36 -2.06 -16.49
C VAL A 11 -8.41 -1.57 -17.60
N GLU A 12 -8.81 -1.68 -18.87
CA GLU A 12 -7.99 -1.16 -19.98
C GLU A 12 -8.21 0.33 -20.29
N ASP A 13 -9.25 0.96 -19.76
CA ASP A 13 -9.47 2.40 -19.88
C ASP A 13 -9.88 2.98 -18.53
N MET A 14 -9.05 3.84 -17.93
CA MET A 14 -9.58 4.73 -16.89
C MET A 14 -10.69 5.58 -17.54
N PRO A 15 -11.91 5.61 -16.99
CA PRO A 15 -12.98 6.41 -17.57
C PRO A 15 -12.55 7.88 -17.61
N LYS A 16 -12.96 8.60 -18.66
CA LYS A 16 -12.68 10.05 -18.91
C LYS A 16 -13.03 11.01 -17.74
N ILE A 17 -13.58 10.49 -16.66
CA ILE A 17 -14.13 11.15 -15.47
C ILE A 17 -13.06 11.27 -14.36
N ALA A 18 -11.98 10.50 -14.45
CA ALA A 18 -10.89 10.54 -13.49
C ALA A 18 -9.54 10.48 -14.20
N THR A 19 -8.55 11.20 -13.67
CA THR A 19 -7.19 11.19 -14.21
C THR A 19 -6.20 10.65 -13.19
N ALA A 20 -5.13 10.03 -13.66
CA ALA A 20 -4.05 9.50 -12.85
C ALA A 20 -2.94 10.56 -12.74
N ARG A 21 -2.62 11.03 -11.53
CA ARG A 21 -1.49 11.93 -11.27
C ARG A 21 -0.38 11.19 -10.56
N VAL A 22 0.88 11.49 -10.88
CA VAL A 22 2.04 10.89 -10.21
C VAL A 22 1.90 11.11 -8.70
N PHE A 23 1.90 10.01 -7.95
CA PHE A 23 1.91 10.07 -6.50
C PHE A 23 3.27 10.62 -6.06
N GLY A 24 3.27 11.85 -5.56
CA GLY A 24 4.44 12.49 -4.97
C GLY A 24 4.25 12.63 -3.48
N PRO A 25 5.27 12.36 -2.64
CA PRO A 25 5.19 12.72 -1.24
C PRO A 25 4.99 14.23 -1.13
N GLY A 26 3.89 14.65 -0.49
CA GLY A 26 3.61 16.06 -0.23
C GLY A 26 4.84 16.76 0.34
N LYS A 27 5.07 18.00 -0.11
CA LYS A 27 6.25 18.86 0.11
C LYS A 27 6.95 18.65 1.47
N SER A 28 7.76 17.60 1.59
CA SER A 28 8.54 17.28 2.78
C SER A 28 9.97 17.01 2.30
N THR A 29 10.74 18.10 2.32
CA THR A 29 12.21 18.21 2.25
C THR A 29 12.98 17.05 1.62
N ARG A 30 13.62 17.38 0.49
CA ARG A 30 14.57 16.55 -0.27
C ARG A 30 15.57 15.85 0.67
N ILE A 31 15.40 14.54 0.81
CA ILE A 31 16.49 13.64 1.21
C ILE A 31 17.04 13.04 -0.10
N PRO A 32 18.36 12.86 -0.25
CA PRO A 32 18.94 12.34 -1.49
C PRO A 32 18.27 11.05 -1.89
N ARG A 33 17.88 11.00 -3.16
CA ARG A 33 17.24 9.87 -3.83
C ARG A 33 18.25 8.71 -3.85
N ILE A 34 18.27 7.88 -2.79
CA ILE A 34 18.87 6.55 -2.91
C ILE A 34 18.00 5.83 -3.93
N ALA A 35 18.61 5.47 -5.05
CA ALA A 35 17.94 4.88 -6.20
C ALA A 35 17.44 3.47 -5.84
N SER A 36 16.25 3.39 -5.26
CA SER A 36 15.38 2.21 -5.34
C SER A 36 14.38 2.46 -6.47
N THR A 37 14.43 1.61 -7.50
CA THR A 37 13.91 1.85 -8.84
C THR A 37 12.42 1.51 -9.06
N THR A 38 11.55 1.45 -8.04
CA THR A 38 10.22 0.83 -8.23
C THR A 38 8.99 1.66 -7.88
N TYR A 39 9.14 2.86 -7.32
CA TYR A 39 8.02 3.81 -7.13
C TYR A 39 7.74 4.69 -8.36
N ALA A 40 8.48 4.50 -9.46
CA ALA A 40 8.43 5.36 -10.64
C ALA A 40 7.06 5.38 -11.35
N ASP A 41 6.16 4.44 -11.03
CA ASP A 41 4.87 4.25 -11.71
C ASP A 41 3.65 4.19 -10.77
N LEU A 42 3.69 4.86 -9.62
CA LEU A 42 2.53 4.99 -8.74
C LEU A 42 1.77 6.29 -9.03
N TYR A 43 0.45 6.17 -9.15
CA TYR A 43 -0.44 7.26 -9.50
C TYR A 43 -1.65 7.29 -8.58
N GLU A 44 -2.06 8.50 -8.20
CA GLU A 44 -3.32 8.75 -7.53
C GLU A 44 -4.44 8.97 -8.54
N VAL A 45 -5.60 8.38 -8.29
CA VAL A 45 -6.85 8.71 -9.01
C VAL A 45 -7.43 10.00 -8.45
N VAL A 46 -7.56 11.02 -9.30
CA VAL A 46 -8.23 12.29 -8.94
C VAL A 46 -9.47 12.50 -9.79
N ILE A 47 -10.49 13.11 -9.20
CA ILE A 47 -11.76 13.45 -9.88
C ILE A 47 -11.68 14.90 -10.35
N THR A 48 -12.00 15.14 -11.63
CA THR A 48 -11.91 16.46 -12.26
C THR A 48 -13.26 17.19 -12.24
N ALA A 49 -13.25 18.51 -12.41
CA ALA A 49 -14.45 19.36 -12.34
C ALA A 49 -15.50 19.02 -13.41
N GLU A 50 -15.11 18.35 -14.50
CA GLU A 50 -15.98 17.91 -15.58
C GLU A 50 -16.73 16.60 -15.26
N ALA A 51 -16.39 15.95 -14.13
CA ALA A 51 -17.06 14.74 -13.69
C ALA A 51 -18.52 15.02 -13.29
N ASN A 52 -19.45 14.17 -13.73
CA ASN A 52 -20.86 14.31 -13.38
C ASN A 52 -21.12 14.23 -11.87
N ASP A 53 -20.28 13.49 -11.14
CA ASP A 53 -20.34 13.35 -9.68
C ASP A 53 -19.22 14.15 -8.99
N TYR A 54 -18.86 15.31 -9.54
CA TYR A 54 -17.82 16.16 -8.96
C TYR A 54 -18.20 16.64 -7.55
N PRO A 55 -17.34 16.45 -6.53
CA PRO A 55 -17.67 16.78 -5.15
C PRO A 55 -17.91 18.28 -4.91
N PRO A 56 -18.64 18.65 -3.84
CA PRO A 56 -18.80 20.06 -3.44
C PRO A 56 -17.46 20.75 -3.20
N PRO A 57 -17.36 22.09 -3.41
CA PRO A 57 -16.09 22.82 -3.32
C PRO A 57 -15.32 22.66 -2.01
N ALA A 58 -16.00 22.38 -0.89
CA ALA A 58 -15.37 22.16 0.40
C ALA A 58 -14.47 20.90 0.47
N LEU A 59 -14.65 19.96 -0.46
CA LEU A 59 -13.87 18.72 -0.54
C LEU A 59 -12.79 18.77 -1.63
N VAL A 60 -12.76 19.84 -2.42
CA VAL A 60 -11.83 20.02 -3.55
C VAL A 60 -10.56 20.68 -3.03
N ALA A 61 -9.40 20.15 -3.43
CA ALA A 61 -8.12 20.74 -3.08
C ALA A 61 -7.88 22.05 -3.84
N ALA A 62 -6.87 22.81 -3.39
CA ALA A 62 -6.53 24.11 -4.00
C ALA A 62 -6.11 24.01 -5.48
N ASP A 63 -5.76 22.81 -5.97
CA ASP A 63 -5.42 22.56 -7.37
C ASP A 63 -6.63 22.25 -8.26
N GLY A 64 -7.84 22.29 -7.71
CA GLY A 64 -9.09 22.09 -8.45
C GLY A 64 -9.47 20.63 -8.66
N PHE A 65 -8.83 19.70 -7.95
CA PHE A 65 -9.16 18.27 -8.02
C PHE A 65 -9.69 17.76 -6.68
N TYR A 66 -10.53 16.72 -6.75
CA TYR A 66 -10.80 15.90 -5.58
C TYR A 66 -9.83 14.71 -5.53
N HIS A 67 -9.07 14.65 -4.45
CA HIS A 67 -8.07 13.61 -4.18
C HIS A 67 -8.73 12.40 -3.52
N SER A 68 -8.94 11.33 -4.28
CA SER A 68 -9.50 10.08 -3.73
C SER A 68 -8.52 9.39 -2.77
N ASN A 69 -7.23 9.75 -2.87
CA ASN A 69 -6.10 9.11 -2.22
C ASN A 69 -5.93 7.64 -2.59
N GLU A 70 -6.58 7.13 -3.64
CA GLU A 70 -6.39 5.76 -4.12
C GLU A 70 -5.20 5.69 -5.06
N ILE A 71 -4.27 4.78 -4.75
CA ILE A 71 -2.98 4.63 -5.42
C ILE A 71 -3.00 3.38 -6.30
N PHE A 72 -2.65 3.58 -7.57
CA PHE A 72 -2.57 2.54 -8.59
C PHE A 72 -1.17 2.49 -9.17
N LYS A 73 -0.73 1.30 -9.56
CA LYS A 73 0.47 1.11 -10.37
C LYS A 73 0.06 0.94 -11.82
N LYS A 74 0.71 1.69 -12.73
CA LYS A 74 0.55 1.47 -14.17
C LYS A 74 1.22 0.14 -14.56
N VAL A 75 0.52 -0.67 -15.34
CA VAL A 75 1.05 -1.89 -15.95
C VAL A 75 0.88 -1.81 -17.47
N GLU A 76 1.50 -2.73 -18.21
CA GLU A 76 1.48 -2.71 -19.69
C GLU A 76 0.04 -2.58 -20.25
N HIS A 77 -0.90 -3.31 -19.65
CA HIS A 77 -2.30 -3.36 -20.05
C HIS A 77 -3.22 -2.92 -18.90
N GLY A 78 -3.08 -1.64 -18.49
CA GLY A 78 -4.00 -1.00 -17.55
C GLY A 78 -3.41 -0.66 -16.19
N TRP A 79 -4.20 -0.86 -15.13
CA TRP A 79 -3.91 -0.36 -13.79
C TRP A 79 -4.15 -1.41 -12.71
N VAL A 80 -3.22 -1.52 -11.77
CA VAL A 80 -3.34 -2.40 -10.60
C VAL A 80 -3.48 -1.54 -9.35
N TYR A 81 -4.60 -1.70 -8.63
CA TYR A 81 -4.79 -1.06 -7.33
C TYR A 81 -3.69 -1.52 -6.36
N ARG A 82 -3.09 -0.58 -5.63
CA ARG A 82 -2.08 -0.85 -4.61
C ARG A 82 -2.64 -0.59 -3.23
N SER A 83 -3.02 0.65 -2.94
CA SER A 83 -3.45 1.05 -1.60
C SER A 83 -4.04 2.45 -1.57
N ARG A 84 -4.27 3.00 -0.38
CA ARG A 84 -4.60 4.41 -0.16
C ARG A 84 -3.37 5.16 0.35
N ALA A 85 -3.24 6.44 0.02
CA ALA A 85 -2.11 7.30 0.43
C ALA A 85 -1.84 7.27 1.95
N GLY A 86 -2.89 7.17 2.77
CA GLY A 86 -2.76 7.07 4.24
C GLY A 86 -2.17 5.76 4.78
N ASN A 87 -2.02 4.73 3.94
CA ASN A 87 -1.41 3.44 4.33
C ASN A 87 0.10 3.39 4.06
N TRP A 88 0.71 4.49 3.61
CA TRP A 88 2.12 4.55 3.31
C TRP A 88 2.90 5.14 4.48
N MET A 89 3.93 4.43 4.94
CA MET A 89 4.84 4.88 5.99
C MET A 89 6.18 5.29 5.38
N LYS A 90 6.69 6.46 5.75
CA LYS A 90 8.04 6.89 5.38
C LYS A 90 9.08 6.25 6.29
N VAL A 91 10.01 5.50 5.70
CA VAL A 91 11.25 4.99 6.31
C VAL A 91 12.45 5.74 5.71
N LEU A 92 13.64 5.60 6.28
CA LEU A 92 14.84 6.24 5.72
C LEU A 92 15.15 5.75 4.29
N GLY A 93 14.84 4.48 4.01
CA GLY A 93 15.02 3.87 2.69
C GLY A 93 13.92 4.17 1.66
N GLY A 94 12.82 4.87 2.01
CA GLY A 94 11.72 5.13 1.08
C GLY A 94 10.33 5.14 1.72
N PHE A 95 9.33 4.65 0.98
CA PHE A 95 7.93 4.59 1.42
C PHE A 95 7.42 3.16 1.37
N VAL A 96 6.87 2.67 2.47
CA VAL A 96 6.39 1.29 2.57
C VAL A 96 4.88 1.27 2.69
N ASP A 97 4.21 0.37 1.96
CA ASP A 97 2.78 0.13 2.10
C ASP A 97 2.55 -0.81 3.28
N THR A 98 2.24 -0.24 4.45
CA THR A 98 2.10 -0.98 5.69
C THR A 98 0.95 -1.97 5.61
N LYS A 99 -0.16 -1.57 5.00
CA LYS A 99 -1.37 -2.39 4.90
C LYS A 99 -1.14 -3.62 4.03
N SER A 100 -0.45 -3.45 2.90
CA SER A 100 -0.10 -4.58 2.03
C SER A 100 0.78 -5.59 2.75
N ILE A 101 1.78 -5.12 3.51
CA ILE A 101 2.64 -5.99 4.32
C ILE A 101 1.83 -6.73 5.38
N GLU A 102 1.02 -6.02 6.17
CA GLU A 102 0.22 -6.61 7.27
C GLU A 102 -0.76 -7.67 6.77
N GLU A 103 -1.41 -7.40 5.63
CA GLU A 103 -2.32 -8.33 4.98
C GLU A 103 -1.58 -9.54 4.40
N ASN A 104 -0.41 -9.32 3.78
CA ASN A 104 0.41 -10.40 3.26
C ASN A 104 0.90 -11.32 4.38
N SER A 105 1.40 -10.75 5.48
CA SER A 105 1.81 -11.52 6.66
C SER A 105 0.68 -12.38 7.22
N ARG A 106 -0.54 -11.84 7.33
CA ARG A 106 -1.71 -12.62 7.78
C ARG A 106 -2.12 -13.72 6.81
N ARG A 107 -1.98 -13.49 5.51
CA ARG A 107 -2.36 -14.46 4.46
C ARG A 107 -1.33 -15.57 4.31
N THR A 108 -0.05 -15.24 4.30
CA THR A 108 1.04 -16.21 4.12
C THR A 108 1.23 -17.07 5.37
N CYS A 109 1.06 -16.48 6.55
CA CYS A 109 1.18 -17.17 7.84
C CYS A 109 -0.18 -17.46 8.46
N GLU A 110 -1.13 -17.94 7.64
CA GLU A 110 -2.47 -18.30 8.10
C GLU A 110 -2.38 -19.36 9.19
N GLY A 111 -3.10 -19.14 10.29
CA GLY A 111 -3.06 -20.04 11.46
C GLY A 111 -1.91 -19.79 12.43
N LEU A 112 -0.89 -18.99 12.07
CA LEU A 112 0.18 -18.55 12.98
C LEU A 112 0.00 -17.10 13.45
N VAL A 113 -0.46 -16.22 12.54
CA VAL A 113 -0.59 -14.77 12.80
C VAL A 113 -2.07 -14.40 12.93
N HIS A 114 -2.47 -13.95 14.12
CA HIS A 114 -3.80 -13.41 14.37
C HIS A 114 -3.91 -11.94 13.97
N TYR A 115 -2.89 -11.15 14.27
CA TYR A 115 -2.83 -9.72 13.94
C TYR A 115 -1.40 -9.32 13.62
N ALA A 116 -1.23 -8.34 12.73
CA ALA A 116 0.07 -7.80 12.36
C ALA A 116 -0.03 -6.28 12.21
N VAL A 117 1.01 -5.57 12.64
CA VAL A 117 1.16 -4.13 12.46
C VAL A 117 2.58 -3.81 12.03
N VAL A 118 2.74 -2.96 11.03
CA VAL A 118 4.04 -2.45 10.60
C VAL A 118 4.29 -1.09 11.24
N ILE A 119 5.46 -0.93 11.85
CA ILE A 119 5.94 0.32 12.44
C ILE A 119 7.33 0.67 11.89
N GLY A 120 7.89 1.80 12.33
CA GLY A 120 9.27 2.19 11.99
C GLY A 120 9.37 3.47 11.17
N SER A 121 8.49 4.44 11.38
CA SER A 121 8.63 5.73 10.70
C SER A 121 9.96 6.38 11.08
N GLY A 122 10.74 6.80 10.07
CA GLY A 122 12.08 7.34 10.27
C GLY A 122 13.16 6.31 10.66
N SER A 123 12.83 5.01 10.71
CA SER A 123 13.80 3.93 10.88
C SER A 123 14.47 3.56 9.57
N THR A 124 15.63 2.89 9.66
CA THR A 124 16.34 2.35 8.49
C THR A 124 15.55 1.26 7.76
N ALA A 125 14.76 0.48 8.50
CA ALA A 125 13.88 -0.56 7.98
C ALA A 125 12.54 -0.56 8.75
N PRO A 126 11.44 -1.02 8.12
CA PRO A 126 10.19 -1.25 8.82
C PRO A 126 10.32 -2.44 9.80
N VAL A 127 9.52 -2.41 10.86
CA VAL A 127 9.43 -3.48 11.86
C VAL A 127 8.03 -4.04 11.86
N LEU A 128 7.90 -5.36 11.71
CA LEU A 128 6.63 -6.08 11.79
C LEU A 128 6.43 -6.59 13.22
N ILE A 129 5.36 -6.14 13.87
CA ILE A 129 4.91 -6.69 15.15
C ILE A 129 3.73 -7.61 14.87
N VAL A 130 3.82 -8.85 15.38
CA VAL A 130 2.79 -9.87 15.19
C VAL A 130 2.19 -10.28 16.53
N LYS A 131 0.88 -10.50 16.52
CA LYS A 131 0.17 -11.23 17.56
C LYS A 131 -0.06 -12.65 17.06
N SER A 132 0.49 -13.62 17.78
CA SER A 132 0.27 -15.04 17.48
C SER A 132 -1.20 -15.44 17.67
N THR A 133 -1.62 -16.46 16.93
CA THR A 133 -2.86 -17.20 17.20
C THR A 133 -2.79 -18.01 18.48
N GLU A 134 -1.58 -18.43 18.88
CA GLU A 134 -1.33 -19.13 20.13
C GLU A 134 -1.18 -18.14 21.28
N SER A 135 -1.88 -18.41 22.38
CA SER A 135 -1.76 -17.65 23.62
C SER A 135 -0.67 -18.23 24.52
N ALA A 136 0.04 -17.36 25.25
CA ALA A 136 0.97 -17.73 26.32
C ALA A 136 2.24 -18.49 25.89
N LEU A 137 2.81 -18.11 24.73
CA LEU A 137 4.13 -18.56 24.32
C LEU A 137 5.24 -18.04 25.25
N ASP A 138 6.15 -18.91 25.67
CA ASP A 138 7.39 -18.50 26.33
C ASP A 138 8.37 -17.85 25.34
N VAL A 139 9.49 -17.34 25.84
CA VAL A 139 10.47 -16.60 25.01
C VAL A 139 11.10 -17.48 23.92
N LEU A 140 11.34 -18.76 24.21
CA LEU A 140 11.94 -19.68 23.23
C LEU A 140 10.93 -20.00 22.12
N ALA A 141 9.68 -20.26 22.48
CA ALA A 141 8.60 -20.50 21.54
C ALA A 141 8.27 -19.25 20.71
N GLN A 142 8.33 -18.05 21.29
CA GLN A 142 8.22 -16.79 20.54
C GLN A 142 9.34 -16.64 19.50
N THR A 143 10.57 -16.97 19.87
CA THR A 143 11.72 -16.90 18.96
C THR A 143 11.57 -17.90 17.83
N ALA A 144 11.22 -19.15 18.14
CA ALA A 144 10.96 -20.18 17.13
C ALA A 144 9.83 -19.79 16.18
N LEU A 145 8.72 -19.26 16.71
CA LEU A 145 7.61 -18.76 15.90
C LEU A 145 8.04 -17.62 14.97
N ALA A 146 8.84 -16.67 15.47
CA ALA A 146 9.35 -15.58 14.64
C ALA A 146 10.18 -16.11 13.46
N HIS A 147 11.05 -17.10 13.69
CA HIS A 147 11.82 -17.73 12.62
C HIS A 147 10.93 -18.44 11.59
N THR A 148 9.87 -19.13 12.04
CA THR A 148 8.89 -19.76 11.14
C THR A 148 8.17 -18.73 10.29
N ILE A 149 7.69 -17.63 10.89
CA ILE A 149 7.02 -16.54 10.17
C ILE A 149 7.96 -15.92 9.13
N ILE A 150 9.23 -15.69 9.48
CA ILE A 150 10.23 -15.18 8.54
C ILE A 150 10.43 -16.15 7.36
N ALA A 151 10.53 -17.45 7.63
CA ALA A 151 10.71 -18.46 6.61
C ALA A 151 9.50 -18.56 5.65
N GLU A 152 8.27 -18.53 6.18
CA GLU A 152 7.05 -18.56 5.37
C GLU A 152 6.92 -17.30 4.50
N GLN A 153 7.22 -16.12 5.05
CA GLN A 153 7.19 -14.87 4.29
C GLN A 153 8.27 -14.81 3.19
N ALA A 154 9.40 -15.50 3.37
CA ALA A 154 10.45 -15.60 2.36
C ALA A 154 10.08 -16.52 1.16
N ILE A 155 9.12 -17.43 1.34
CA ILE A 155 8.63 -18.34 0.29
C ILE A 155 7.47 -17.70 -0.52
N GLY A 156 6.83 -16.66 0.01
CA GLY A 156 5.79 -15.89 -0.67
C GLY A 156 6.28 -15.22 -1.97
N PRO A 157 5.37 -14.80 -2.87
CA PRO A 157 5.76 -14.17 -4.13
C PRO A 157 6.74 -13.01 -3.87
N PRO A 158 7.85 -12.92 -4.63
CA PRO A 158 8.99 -12.04 -4.34
C PRO A 158 8.70 -10.53 -4.41
N THR A 159 7.46 -10.13 -4.67
CA THR A 159 7.08 -8.79 -5.11
C THR A 159 6.95 -7.75 -3.99
N GLN A 160 7.27 -8.07 -2.73
CA GLN A 160 7.20 -7.08 -1.63
C GLN A 160 8.40 -7.03 -0.69
N TRP A 161 9.23 -8.09 -0.59
CA TRP A 161 10.26 -8.16 0.45
C TRP A 161 11.69 -7.93 -0.04
N LEU A 162 11.97 -8.19 -1.32
CA LEU A 162 13.33 -8.08 -1.88
C LEU A 162 13.79 -6.64 -2.14
N GLU A 163 12.98 -5.63 -1.83
CA GLU A 163 13.34 -4.22 -2.02
C GLU A 163 13.69 -3.48 -0.72
N LEU A 164 13.74 -4.20 0.40
CA LEU A 164 14.02 -3.66 1.75
C LEU A 164 15.30 -4.20 2.41
N LEU A 165 16.09 -5.00 1.68
CA LEU A 165 17.47 -5.37 2.03
C LEU A 165 18.43 -4.77 1.00
#